data_AF-A0A6J7F2Z3-F1
#
_entry.id   AF-A0A6J7F2Z3-F1
#
_cell.length_a   1.000
_cell.length_b   1.000
_cell.length_c   1.000
_cell.angle_alpha   90.00
_cell.angle_beta   90.00
_cell.angle_gamma   90.00
#
_symmetry.space_group_name_H-M   'P 1'
#
loop_
_entity.id
_entity.type
_entity.pdbx_description
1 polymer ?
#
loop_
_entity_poly.entity_id
_entity_poly.type
_entity_poly.pdbx_seq_one_letter_code
_entity_poly.pdbx_strand_id
1 'polypeptide(L)'
;MFQAGSLTAIDIHSYPAGLAQAFSASADFPVFVGTSYATFRKSPLLSAARVVTPITGPDVASVTIDVQATAEFQRTVQAAVNETLAGCTDQTVLMPTGCPFGYATQNRWVGPATWTIATYPDITIEPGSVDWRVHGTGTAHLTGSVTSLFDGSTQPVDTDVDFTIDAGAVVSATNAISFVG
;
A
#
# COMPACT_ATOMS: atom_id res chain seq x y z
N MET A 1 -11.92 23.27 43.48
CA MET A 1 -10.87 22.23 43.53
C MET A 1 -10.91 21.54 42.18
N PHE A 2 -10.04 21.95 41.24
CA PHE A 2 -10.04 21.44 39.87
C PHE A 2 -8.91 20.41 39.75
N GLN A 3 -9.28 19.17 39.45
CA GLN A 3 -8.36 18.06 39.38
C GLN A 3 -7.67 18.07 38.01
N ALA A 4 -6.37 18.37 37.99
CA ALA A 4 -5.51 18.15 36.84
C ALA A 4 -5.44 16.65 36.55
N GLY A 5 -5.86 16.20 35.37
CA GLY A 5 -5.81 14.77 35.05
C GLY A 5 -6.52 14.25 33.80
N SER A 6 -7.07 15.10 32.91
CA SER A 6 -7.57 14.60 31.62
C SER A 6 -6.62 15.03 30.50
N LEU A 7 -5.97 14.04 29.89
CA LEU A 7 -5.28 14.19 28.61
C LEU A 7 -6.35 14.59 27.58
N THR A 8 -6.42 15.86 27.19
CA THR A 8 -7.23 16.28 26.04
C THR A 8 -6.55 15.75 24.78
N ALA A 9 -7.15 14.72 24.18
CA ALA A 9 -6.70 14.18 22.91
C ALA A 9 -7.06 15.18 21.80
N ILE A 10 -6.05 15.63 21.06
CA ILE A 10 -6.27 16.36 19.82
C ILE A 10 -6.33 15.31 18.71
N ASP A 11 -7.53 15.11 18.15
CA ASP A 11 -7.72 14.31 16.94
C ASP A 11 -7.66 15.22 15.72
N ILE A 12 -6.55 15.12 14.97
CA ILE A 12 -6.28 15.91 13.76
C ILE A 12 -7.36 15.68 12.67
N HIS A 13 -8.15 14.59 12.74
CA HIS A 13 -9.26 14.33 11.80
C HIS A 13 -10.48 15.23 12.00
N SER A 14 -10.59 15.92 13.14
CA SER A 14 -11.76 16.76 13.44
C SER A 14 -11.71 18.17 12.82
N TYR A 15 -10.66 18.50 12.06
CA TYR A 15 -10.49 19.80 11.39
C TYR A 15 -11.06 19.77 9.94
N PRO A 16 -11.61 20.88 9.41
CA PRO A 16 -12.39 20.87 8.17
C PRO A 16 -11.62 20.29 6.98
N ALA A 17 -12.37 19.54 6.16
CA ALA A 17 -12.01 18.65 5.06
C ALA A 17 -11.01 19.13 3.97
N GLY A 18 -10.40 20.31 4.10
CA GLY A 18 -9.47 20.86 3.10
C GLY A 18 -8.04 20.28 3.16
N LEU A 19 -7.56 19.89 4.35
CA LEU A 19 -6.19 19.35 4.55
C LEU A 19 -6.16 17.83 4.80
N ALA A 20 -7.31 17.22 5.11
CA ALA A 20 -7.44 15.79 5.39
C ALA A 20 -7.30 14.88 4.14
N GLN A 21 -7.09 15.46 2.96
CA GLN A 21 -6.85 14.74 1.70
C GLN A 21 -5.38 14.72 1.27
N ALA A 22 -4.50 15.46 1.95
CA ALA A 22 -3.08 15.43 1.69
C ALA A 22 -2.40 14.36 2.55
N PHE A 23 -1.44 13.63 1.96
CA PHE A 23 -0.64 12.62 2.65
C PHE A 23 0.06 13.18 3.90
N SER A 24 0.55 14.42 3.79
CA SER A 24 0.95 15.26 4.93
C SER A 24 -0.13 16.29 5.24
N ALA A 25 -0.60 16.32 6.49
CA ALA A 25 -1.54 17.32 6.97
C ALA A 25 -0.95 18.09 8.15
N SER A 26 -1.29 19.38 8.25
CA SER A 26 -1.01 20.22 9.41
C SER A 26 -2.31 20.88 9.87
N ALA A 27 -2.41 21.17 11.16
CA ALA A 27 -3.57 21.84 11.73
C ALA A 27 -3.15 22.62 12.98
N ASP A 28 -3.77 23.78 13.17
CA ASP A 28 -3.55 24.65 14.32
C ASP A 28 -4.69 24.48 15.31
N PHE A 29 -4.34 24.33 16.59
CA PHE A 29 -5.31 24.14 17.67
C PHE A 29 -5.11 25.20 18.75
N PRO A 30 -6.18 25.86 19.21
CA PRO A 30 -6.11 26.67 20.41
C PRO A 30 -5.84 25.74 21.61
N VAL A 31 -4.82 26.09 22.40
CA VAL A 31 -4.38 25.35 23.57
C VAL A 31 -4.28 26.26 24.79
N PHE A 32 -4.39 25.68 25.98
CA PHE A 32 -4.23 26.38 27.25
C PHE A 32 -2.77 26.35 27.68
N VAL A 33 -2.30 27.48 28.22
CA VAL A 33 -0.98 27.58 28.84
C VAL A 33 -0.99 26.92 30.22
N GLY A 34 0.10 26.27 30.59
CA GLY A 34 0.28 25.61 31.90
C GLY A 34 -0.18 24.15 31.92
N THR A 35 -0.41 23.53 30.76
CA THR A 35 -0.75 22.10 30.64
C THR A 35 0.08 21.40 29.57
N SER A 36 -0.02 20.07 29.48
CA SER A 36 0.63 19.26 28.44
C SER A 36 -0.41 18.60 27.54
N TYR A 37 -0.12 18.54 26.24
CA TYR A 37 -0.95 17.90 25.23
C TYR A 37 -0.26 16.66 24.69
N ALA A 38 -1.03 15.62 24.41
CA ALA A 38 -0.53 14.40 23.79
C ALA A 38 -1.03 14.29 22.36
N THR A 39 -0.11 14.26 21.41
CA THR A 39 -0.37 14.08 19.98
C THR A 39 -0.01 12.66 19.58
N PHE A 40 -0.93 11.95 18.94
CA PHE A 40 -0.75 10.56 18.50
C PHE A 40 -1.71 10.23 17.36
N ARG A 41 -1.43 9.14 16.63
CA ARG A 41 -2.37 8.53 15.68
C ARG A 41 -2.62 7.09 16.09
N LYS A 42 -3.88 6.70 16.15
CA LYS A 42 -4.29 5.30 16.36
C LYS A 42 -5.51 5.00 15.50
N SER A 43 -5.32 4.25 14.42
CA SER A 43 -6.39 3.62 13.64
C SER A 43 -5.98 2.19 13.28
N PRO A 44 -6.90 1.37 12.72
CA PRO A 44 -6.55 0.03 12.28
C PRO A 44 -5.38 0.03 11.29
N LEU A 45 -5.36 0.98 10.35
CA LEU A 45 -4.37 1.01 9.27
C LEU A 45 -3.12 1.84 9.57
N LEU A 46 -3.23 2.87 10.42
CA LEU A 46 -2.18 3.86 10.63
C LEU A 46 -1.95 4.11 12.12
N SER A 47 -0.69 4.23 12.51
CA SER A 47 -0.30 4.52 13.90
C SER A 47 0.88 5.47 13.97
N ALA A 48 0.95 6.26 15.04
CA ALA A 48 2.11 7.11 15.34
C ALA A 48 2.40 7.05 16.83
N ALA A 49 3.68 7.16 17.19
CA ALA A 49 4.09 7.23 18.58
C ALA A 49 3.46 8.44 19.28
N ARG A 50 3.17 8.29 20.57
CA ARG A 50 2.62 9.37 21.38
C ARG A 50 3.72 10.37 21.73
N VAL A 51 3.52 11.63 21.35
CA VAL A 51 4.39 12.75 21.71
C VAL A 51 3.64 13.65 22.70
N VAL A 52 4.29 13.97 23.83
CA VAL A 52 3.71 14.85 24.85
C VAL A 52 4.43 16.20 24.82
N THR A 53 3.69 17.26 24.57
CA THR A 53 4.21 18.63 24.44
C THR A 53 3.67 19.50 25.57
N PRO A 54 4.54 19.99 26.48
CA PRO A 54 4.15 20.97 27.49
C PRO A 54 4.02 22.37 26.85
N ILE A 55 2.94 23.07 27.19
CA ILE A 55 2.70 24.46 26.76
C ILE A 55 2.94 25.38 27.95
N THR A 56 4.09 26.05 27.97
CA THR A 56 4.57 26.84 29.12
C THR A 56 4.42 28.35 28.93
N GLY A 57 4.08 28.81 27.72
CA GLY A 57 3.92 30.22 27.39
C GLY A 57 2.94 30.44 26.23
N PRO A 58 2.71 31.71 25.84
CA PRO A 58 1.76 32.08 24.79
C PRO A 58 2.29 31.86 23.37
N ASP A 59 3.55 31.46 23.20
CA ASP A 59 4.18 31.23 21.90
C ASP A 59 3.61 29.98 21.21
N VAL A 60 3.72 29.93 19.88
CA VAL A 60 3.31 28.77 19.08
C VAL A 60 4.24 27.58 19.38
N ALA A 61 3.65 26.44 19.74
CA ALA A 61 4.35 25.17 19.85
C ALA A 61 4.04 24.29 18.64
N SER A 62 5.08 23.85 17.93
CA SER A 62 4.95 22.92 16.81
C SER A 62 5.27 21.49 17.25
N VAL A 63 4.47 20.53 16.77
CA VAL A 63 4.68 19.10 17.01
C VAL A 63 4.50 18.35 15.69
N THR A 64 5.42 17.43 15.41
CA THR A 64 5.36 16.53 14.27
C THR A 64 5.28 15.11 14.79
N ILE A 65 4.39 14.30 14.20
CA ILE A 65 4.29 12.87 14.48
C ILE A 65 4.48 12.09 13.20
N ASP A 66 5.33 11.07 13.25
CA ASP A 66 5.58 10.19 12.10
C ASP A 66 4.53 9.09 12.09
N VAL A 67 3.62 9.16 11.13
CA VAL A 67 2.61 8.14 10.91
C VAL A 67 3.22 6.98 10.15
N GLN A 68 3.02 5.77 10.66
CA GLN A 68 3.52 4.51 10.12
C GLN A 68 2.36 3.60 9.76
N ALA A 69 2.54 2.78 8.72
CA ALA A 69 1.65 1.70 8.37
C ALA A 69 1.62 0.65 9.50
N THR A 70 0.44 0.12 9.82
CA THR A 70 0.31 -0.99 10.76
C THR A 70 0.44 -2.33 10.05
N ALA A 71 0.65 -3.39 10.83
CA ALA A 71 0.59 -4.77 10.31
C ALA A 71 -0.80 -5.13 9.74
N GLU A 72 -1.86 -4.47 10.18
CA GLU A 72 -3.19 -4.67 9.61
C GLU A 72 -3.32 -4.03 8.22
N PHE A 73 -2.70 -2.86 8.00
CA PHE A 73 -2.62 -2.27 6.67
C PHE A 73 -1.84 -3.17 5.70
N GLN A 74 -0.66 -3.65 6.10
CA GLN A 74 0.12 -4.59 5.30
C GLN A 74 -0.67 -5.86 4.95
N ARG A 75 -1.34 -6.49 5.93
CA ARG A 75 -2.17 -7.68 5.68
C ARG A 75 -3.33 -7.40 4.72
N THR A 76 -3.96 -6.25 4.83
CA THR A 76 -5.11 -5.88 3.98
C THR A 76 -4.68 -5.70 2.53
N VAL A 77 -3.57 -4.98 2.30
CA VAL A 77 -3.02 -4.80 0.95
C VAL A 77 -2.49 -6.11 0.40
N GLN A 78 -1.84 -6.94 1.22
CA GLN A 78 -1.33 -8.26 0.78
C GLN A 78 -2.47 -9.15 0.28
N ALA A 79 -3.59 -9.17 0.99
CA ALA A 79 -4.76 -9.94 0.56
C ALA A 79 -5.30 -9.46 -0.79
N ALA A 80 -5.43 -8.14 -0.99
CA ALA A 80 -5.88 -7.57 -2.26
C ALA A 80 -4.92 -7.86 -3.43
N VAL A 81 -3.60 -7.80 -3.18
CA VAL A 81 -2.58 -8.18 -4.16
C VAL A 81 -2.70 -9.65 -4.52
N ASN A 82 -2.82 -10.54 -3.53
CA ASN A 82 -2.95 -11.98 -3.76
C ASN A 82 -4.21 -12.33 -4.57
N GLU A 83 -5.33 -11.67 -4.27
CA GLU A 83 -6.58 -11.85 -5.01
C GLU A 83 -6.46 -11.38 -6.46
N THR A 84 -5.82 -10.23 -6.70
CA THR A 84 -5.56 -9.72 -8.04
C THR A 84 -4.67 -10.67 -8.83
N LEU A 85 -3.60 -11.19 -8.22
CA LEU A 85 -2.71 -12.17 -8.84
C LEU A 85 -3.42 -13.50 -9.13
N ALA A 86 -4.36 -13.94 -8.28
CA ALA A 86 -5.18 -15.11 -8.55
C ALA A 86 -6.06 -14.90 -9.80
N GLY A 87 -6.72 -13.74 -9.92
CA GLY A 87 -7.48 -13.40 -11.13
C GLY A 87 -6.63 -13.29 -12.38
N CYS A 88 -5.34 -12.95 -12.25
CA CYS A 88 -4.38 -12.99 -13.35
C CYS A 88 -4.11 -14.42 -13.84
N THR A 89 -4.02 -15.38 -12.93
CA THR A 89 -3.77 -16.79 -13.28
C THR A 89 -4.95 -17.48 -13.96
N ASP A 90 -6.17 -16.94 -13.81
CA ASP A 90 -7.37 -17.44 -14.52
C ASP A 90 -7.35 -17.08 -16.02
N GLN A 91 -6.53 -16.10 -16.42
CA GLN A 91 -6.44 -15.67 -17.82
C GLN A 91 -5.55 -16.62 -18.62
N THR A 92 -6.06 -17.14 -19.74
CA THR A 92 -5.38 -18.14 -20.57
C THR A 92 -4.58 -17.54 -21.74
N VAL A 93 -4.15 -16.29 -21.60
CA VAL A 93 -3.40 -15.53 -22.61
C VAL A 93 -1.95 -15.29 -22.17
N LEU A 94 -1.05 -15.05 -23.13
CA LEU A 94 0.38 -14.78 -22.83
C LEU A 94 0.64 -13.41 -22.21
N MET A 95 -0.27 -12.47 -22.39
CA MET A 95 -0.21 -11.12 -21.82
C MET A 95 -1.55 -10.85 -21.10
N PRO A 96 -1.72 -11.38 -19.87
CA PRO A 96 -2.94 -11.13 -19.10
C PRO A 96 -3.16 -9.63 -18.89
N THR A 97 -4.39 -9.18 -19.09
CA THR A 97 -4.71 -7.75 -18.96
C THR A 97 -4.76 -7.36 -17.48
N GLY A 98 -4.10 -6.26 -17.12
CA GLY A 98 -4.05 -5.76 -15.74
C GLY A 98 -3.11 -6.53 -14.82
N CYS A 99 -2.20 -7.35 -15.39
CA CYS A 99 -1.31 -8.21 -14.63
C CYS A 99 0.15 -7.77 -14.78
N PRO A 100 0.97 -7.93 -13.72
CA PRO A 100 2.35 -7.44 -13.71
C PRO A 100 3.35 -8.36 -14.45
N PHE A 101 2.89 -9.48 -15.00
CA PHE A 101 3.70 -10.44 -15.73
C PHE A 101 3.11 -10.74 -17.11
N GLY A 102 3.98 -11.21 -18.00
CA GLY A 102 3.60 -11.65 -19.34
C GLY A 102 4.79 -12.29 -20.05
N TYR A 103 4.51 -13.03 -21.12
CA TYR A 103 5.51 -13.76 -21.86
C TYR A 103 5.49 -13.41 -23.34
N ALA A 104 6.59 -12.86 -23.84
CA ALA A 104 6.77 -12.54 -25.26
C ALA A 104 7.53 -13.66 -25.97
N THR A 105 7.03 -14.08 -27.13
CA THR A 105 7.70 -15.06 -27.99
C THR A 105 7.53 -14.69 -29.45
N GLN A 106 8.56 -14.98 -30.26
CA GLN A 106 8.49 -14.89 -31.71
C GLN A 106 7.90 -16.15 -32.35
N ASN A 107 7.83 -17.25 -31.60
CA ASN A 107 7.26 -18.51 -32.06
C ASN A 107 5.74 -18.51 -31.90
N ARG A 108 5.05 -19.37 -32.66
CA ARG A 108 3.60 -19.48 -32.58
C ARG A 108 3.20 -20.24 -31.32
N TRP A 109 2.48 -19.58 -30.40
CA TRP A 109 1.87 -20.25 -29.26
C TRP A 109 0.78 -21.24 -29.68
N VAL A 110 0.70 -22.36 -28.97
CA VAL A 110 -0.26 -23.44 -29.25
C VAL A 110 -1.19 -23.62 -28.05
N GLY A 111 -2.48 -23.48 -28.27
CA GLY A 111 -3.50 -23.68 -27.22
C GLY A 111 -3.55 -22.56 -26.18
N PRO A 112 -4.23 -22.79 -25.04
CA PRO A 112 -4.27 -21.82 -23.94
C PRO A 112 -2.94 -21.79 -23.17
N ALA A 113 -2.58 -20.62 -22.65
CA ALA A 113 -1.52 -20.50 -21.66
C ALA A 113 -2.05 -20.90 -20.27
N THR A 114 -1.21 -21.53 -19.46
CA THR A 114 -1.52 -21.83 -18.05
C THR A 114 -0.53 -21.10 -17.17
N TRP A 115 -1.06 -20.23 -16.32
CA TRP A 115 -0.31 -19.44 -15.37
C TRP A 115 -0.56 -19.93 -13.95
N THR A 116 0.48 -19.95 -13.13
CA THR A 116 0.39 -20.07 -11.67
C THR A 116 1.33 -19.06 -11.02
N ILE A 117 1.16 -18.79 -9.73
CA ILE A 117 2.13 -17.99 -8.97
C ILE A 117 3.08 -18.96 -8.26
N ALA A 118 4.35 -18.98 -8.70
CA ALA A 118 5.38 -19.78 -8.04
C ALA A 118 5.76 -19.20 -6.68
N THR A 119 5.94 -17.87 -6.63
CA THR A 119 6.23 -17.14 -5.39
C THR A 119 5.40 -15.88 -5.33
N TYR A 120 4.55 -15.78 -4.31
CA TYR A 120 3.81 -14.55 -4.02
C TYR A 120 4.75 -13.48 -3.48
N PRO A 121 4.56 -12.21 -3.87
CA PRO A 121 5.36 -11.12 -3.33
C PRO A 121 5.03 -10.90 -1.86
N ASP A 122 6.07 -10.77 -1.02
CA ASP A 122 5.93 -10.20 0.32
C ASP A 122 5.93 -8.68 0.17
N ILE A 123 4.80 -8.04 0.44
CA ILE A 123 4.67 -6.61 0.20
C ILE A 123 5.27 -5.78 1.32
N THR A 124 5.95 -4.70 0.96
CA THR A 124 6.38 -3.64 1.87
C THR A 124 5.60 -2.37 1.60
N ILE A 125 5.18 -1.69 2.67
CA ILE A 125 4.46 -0.42 2.58
C ILE A 125 5.31 0.66 3.24
N GLU A 126 5.70 1.66 2.46
CA GLU A 126 6.53 2.78 2.91
C GLU A 126 5.83 4.12 2.66
N PRO A 127 6.09 5.13 3.49
CA PRO A 127 5.57 6.47 3.24
C PRO A 127 6.24 7.09 2.00
N GLY A 128 5.44 7.48 1.00
CA GLY A 128 5.88 8.27 -0.15
C GLY A 128 5.77 9.78 0.09
N SER A 129 5.82 10.56 -1.00
CA SER A 129 5.65 12.03 -0.92
C SER A 129 4.18 12.46 -0.90
N VAL A 130 3.30 11.70 -1.55
CA VAL A 130 1.87 12.00 -1.72
C VAL A 130 0.95 10.80 -1.50
N ASP A 131 1.52 9.60 -1.32
CA ASP A 131 0.82 8.33 -1.18
C ASP A 131 1.67 7.34 -0.35
N TRP A 132 1.06 6.23 0.06
CA TRP A 132 1.80 5.07 0.55
C TRP A 132 2.31 4.27 -0.65
N ARG A 133 3.60 3.94 -0.65
CA ARG A 133 4.22 3.16 -1.70
C ARG A 133 4.20 1.69 -1.32
N VAL A 134 3.57 0.88 -2.19
CA VAL A 134 3.50 -0.56 -2.06
C VAL A 134 4.50 -1.16 -3.04
N HIS A 135 5.43 -1.95 -2.50
CA HIS A 135 6.46 -2.63 -3.27
C HIS A 135 6.43 -4.13 -3.00
N GLY A 136 6.74 -4.93 -4.01
CA GLY A 136 6.90 -6.38 -3.85
C GLY A 136 7.43 -7.03 -5.11
N THR A 137 8.16 -8.13 -4.96
CA THR A 137 8.69 -8.91 -6.08
C THR A 137 8.17 -10.33 -5.99
N GLY A 138 7.66 -10.86 -7.10
CA GLY A 138 7.13 -12.22 -7.17
C GLY A 138 7.54 -12.91 -8.46
N THR A 139 7.16 -14.18 -8.55
CA THR A 139 7.47 -15.02 -9.71
C THR A 139 6.22 -15.75 -10.15
N ALA A 140 5.84 -15.55 -11.41
CA ALA A 140 4.78 -16.30 -12.07
C ALA A 140 5.39 -17.46 -12.85
N HIS A 141 4.65 -18.54 -13.00
CA HIS A 141 5.07 -19.73 -13.71
C HIS A 141 4.16 -19.97 -14.90
N LEU A 142 4.75 -20.13 -16.08
CA LEU A 142 4.06 -20.33 -17.34
C LEU A 142 4.32 -21.73 -17.88
N THR A 143 3.24 -22.44 -18.21
CA THR A 143 3.30 -23.69 -18.95
C THR A 143 2.50 -23.64 -20.25
N GLY A 144 2.96 -24.37 -21.26
CA GLY A 144 2.27 -24.56 -22.53
C GLY A 144 3.17 -25.10 -23.64
N SER A 145 2.95 -24.68 -24.88
CA SER A 145 3.73 -25.15 -26.02
C SER A 145 3.84 -24.10 -27.11
N VAL A 146 4.97 -24.10 -27.81
CA VAL A 146 5.23 -23.23 -28.97
C VAL A 146 5.63 -24.05 -30.18
N THR A 147 5.21 -23.63 -31.36
CA THR A 147 5.71 -24.10 -32.64
C THR A 147 6.68 -23.08 -33.20
N SER A 148 7.91 -23.53 -33.46
CA SER A 148 8.96 -22.76 -34.12
C SER A 148 8.48 -22.28 -35.50
N LEU A 149 8.62 -20.98 -35.75
CA LEU A 149 8.31 -20.42 -37.08
C LEU A 149 9.38 -20.75 -38.13
N PHE A 150 10.55 -21.23 -37.71
CA PHE A 150 11.68 -21.50 -38.60
C PHE A 150 11.65 -22.92 -39.17
N ASP A 151 11.39 -23.92 -38.34
CA ASP A 151 11.46 -25.35 -38.71
C ASP A 151 10.17 -26.12 -38.46
N GLY A 152 9.14 -25.47 -37.90
CA GLY A 152 7.83 -26.08 -37.63
C GLY A 152 7.83 -27.08 -36.47
N SER A 153 8.94 -27.22 -35.73
CA SER A 153 8.99 -28.11 -34.56
C SER A 153 8.17 -27.54 -33.39
N THR A 154 7.49 -28.41 -32.64
CA THR A 154 6.73 -28.02 -31.45
C THR A 154 7.51 -28.42 -30.20
N GLN A 155 7.66 -27.49 -29.27
CA GLN A 155 8.38 -27.68 -28.00
C GLN A 155 7.51 -27.24 -26.82
N PRO A 156 7.59 -27.94 -25.67
CA PRO A 156 6.96 -27.48 -24.45
C PRO A 156 7.62 -26.18 -23.95
N VAL A 157 6.82 -25.34 -23.31
CA VAL A 157 7.29 -24.18 -22.54
C VAL A 157 6.93 -24.44 -21.09
N ASP A 158 7.92 -24.29 -20.23
CA ASP A 158 7.85 -24.41 -18.78
C ASP A 158 8.90 -23.43 -18.24
N THR A 159 8.46 -22.27 -17.76
CA THR A 159 9.38 -21.19 -17.38
C THR A 159 8.79 -20.32 -16.28
N ASP A 160 9.68 -19.81 -15.44
CA ASP A 160 9.37 -18.77 -14.47
C ASP A 160 9.56 -17.38 -15.09
N VAL A 161 8.72 -16.44 -14.69
CA VAL A 161 8.67 -15.04 -15.11
C VAL A 161 8.59 -14.17 -13.87
N ASP A 162 9.69 -13.47 -13.57
CA ASP A 162 9.73 -12.53 -12.46
C ASP A 162 8.93 -11.27 -12.78
N PHE A 163 8.30 -10.71 -11.75
CA PHE A 163 7.57 -9.46 -11.84
C PHE A 163 7.74 -8.62 -10.58
N THR A 164 7.53 -7.32 -10.72
CA THR A 164 7.49 -6.36 -9.62
C THR A 164 6.13 -5.72 -9.52
N ILE A 165 5.73 -5.39 -8.29
CA ILE A 165 4.55 -4.59 -7.99
C ILE A 165 5.04 -3.27 -7.43
N ASP A 166 4.60 -2.19 -8.08
CA ASP A 166 4.86 -0.82 -7.66
C ASP A 166 3.53 -0.06 -7.75
N ALA A 167 2.89 0.20 -6.61
CA ALA A 167 1.58 0.84 -6.56
C ALA A 167 1.52 1.94 -5.51
N GLY A 168 0.67 2.94 -5.75
CA GLY A 168 0.29 3.94 -4.75
C GLY A 168 -0.94 3.49 -3.97
N ALA A 169 -1.02 3.83 -2.69
CA ALA A 169 -2.21 3.64 -1.88
C ALA A 169 -2.50 4.89 -1.04
N VAL A 170 -3.77 5.28 -0.96
CA VAL A 170 -4.25 6.39 -0.13
C VAL A 170 -5.22 5.84 0.91
N VAL A 171 -5.05 6.28 2.15
CA VAL A 171 -5.95 5.95 3.25
C VAL A 171 -6.83 7.16 3.54
N SER A 172 -8.14 7.01 3.38
CA SER A 172 -9.11 8.06 3.67
C SER A 172 -9.28 8.30 5.18
N ALA A 173 -9.94 9.40 5.54
CA ALA A 173 -10.32 9.69 6.92
C ALA A 173 -11.22 8.62 7.56
N THR A 174 -11.96 7.85 6.75
CA THR A 174 -12.80 6.72 7.22
C THR A 174 -12.05 5.39 7.29
N ASN A 175 -10.72 5.40 7.10
CA ASN A 175 -9.86 4.22 6.97
C ASN A 175 -10.23 3.34 5.75
N ALA A 176 -10.76 3.92 4.68
CA ALA A 176 -10.87 3.22 3.40
C ALA A 176 -9.54 3.31 2.64
N ILE A 177 -9.15 2.22 1.98
CA ILE A 177 -7.95 2.17 1.13
C ILE A 177 -8.39 2.36 -0.32
N SER A 178 -7.71 3.26 -1.02
CA SER A 178 -7.84 3.44 -2.47
C SER A 178 -6.47 3.26 -3.11
N PHE A 179 -6.38 2.45 -4.15
CA PHE A 179 -5.15 2.30 -4.93
C PHE A 179 -5.06 3.41 -5.98
N VAL A 180 -3.86 3.94 -6.17
CA VAL A 180 -3.53 4.97 -7.15
C VAL A 180 -2.53 4.36 -8.11
N GLY A 181 -2.90 4.31 -9.39
CA GLY A 181 -2.11 3.78 -10.49
C GLY A 181 -2.04 4.78 -11.62
#